data_AF-A0A8E0VKS4-F1
#
_entry.id   AF-A0A8E0VKS4-F1
#
_cell.length_a   1.000
_cell.length_b   1.000
_cell.length_c   1.000
_cell.angle_alpha   90.00
_cell.angle_beta   90.00
_cell.angle_gamma   90.00
#
_symmetry.space_group_name_H-M   'P 1'
#
loop_
_entity.id
_entity.type
_entity.pdbx_description
1 polymer ?
#
loop_
_entity_poly.entity_id
_entity_poly.type
_entity_poly.pdbx_seq_one_letter_code
_entity_poly.pdbx_strand_id
1 'polypeptide(L)'
;MRIALSSEAREHLDEKLKSDSQFHQQQLIAERQERHNLENTLQRELDEARTRLASLTGLEKQRDSETAARTKAEDDVKATRAKLAEVQAKLSQAEEDASSARAEVETLQKRVLTLQADLNNVESVQADFVRLSQNLQASLLVQLERLRQQDHEVRWVDPDDVKSCFACDCSFLPGSNAIERKANCRHCGKVHCSKCLQNSMPSGPLGRQALVCDVCYTLLNKHVAPYFSTSFQDPTTGAQIRVGSPNAHQHSAHNTNTSASVTSKTKTKSSSNSPHRGRNKISLDLNNKTS
;
A
#
# COMPACT_ATOMS: atom_id res chain seq x y z
N MET A 1 -100.22 79.16 -98.20
CA MET A 1 -100.53 78.02 -97.30
C MET A 1 -99.54 76.84 -97.45
N ARG A 2 -99.20 76.36 -98.66
CA ARG A 2 -98.21 75.28 -98.85
C ARG A 2 -96.77 75.61 -98.39
N ILE A 3 -96.35 76.88 -98.45
CA ILE A 3 -95.00 77.31 -98.02
C ILE A 3 -94.87 77.34 -96.48
N ALA A 4 -95.96 77.62 -95.74
CA ALA A 4 -95.97 77.66 -94.28
C ALA A 4 -95.94 76.26 -93.64
N LEU A 5 -96.72 75.32 -94.19
CA LEU A 5 -96.70 73.90 -93.79
C LEU A 5 -95.33 73.24 -94.01
N SER A 6 -94.57 73.69 -95.02
CA SER A 6 -93.19 73.25 -95.25
C SER A 6 -92.19 73.88 -94.28
N SER A 7 -92.52 74.99 -93.62
CA SER A 7 -91.67 75.66 -92.63
C SER A 7 -91.82 75.00 -91.27
N GLU A 8 -93.06 74.77 -90.81
CA GLU A 8 -93.36 74.13 -89.53
C GLU A 8 -92.86 72.67 -89.49
N ALA A 9 -93.02 71.92 -90.58
CA ALA A 9 -92.47 70.56 -90.68
C ALA A 9 -90.93 70.54 -90.63
N ARG A 10 -90.28 71.62 -91.10
CA ARG A 10 -88.82 71.77 -91.09
C ARG A 10 -88.31 72.16 -89.70
N GLU A 11 -89.02 73.05 -89.01
CA GLU A 11 -88.73 73.44 -87.62
C GLU A 11 -88.87 72.27 -86.64
N HIS A 12 -89.94 71.47 -86.78
CA HIS A 12 -90.12 70.26 -85.95
C HIS A 12 -89.00 69.23 -86.16
N LEU A 13 -88.48 69.12 -87.38
CA LEU A 13 -87.40 68.21 -87.74
C LEU A 13 -86.06 68.73 -87.21
N ASP A 14 -85.83 70.04 -87.24
CA ASP A 14 -84.67 70.70 -86.62
C ASP A 14 -84.69 70.55 -85.09
N GLU A 15 -85.83 70.72 -84.42
CA GLU A 15 -85.96 70.49 -82.97
C GLU A 15 -85.68 69.04 -82.59
N LYS A 16 -86.19 68.08 -83.37
CA LYS A 16 -85.93 66.66 -83.16
C LYS A 16 -84.45 66.33 -83.33
N LEU A 17 -83.82 66.79 -84.41
CA LEU A 17 -82.39 66.61 -84.63
C LEU A 17 -81.54 67.26 -83.53
N LYS A 18 -81.98 68.42 -83.01
CA LYS A 18 -81.31 69.10 -81.89
C LYS A 18 -81.43 68.32 -80.58
N SER A 19 -82.61 67.76 -80.29
CA SER A 19 -82.83 66.88 -79.14
C SER A 19 -82.00 65.59 -79.26
N ASP A 20 -82.00 64.95 -80.42
CA ASP A 20 -81.20 63.74 -80.67
C ASP A 20 -79.70 64.04 -80.58
N SER A 21 -79.26 65.17 -81.12
CA SER A 21 -77.88 65.65 -80.98
C SER A 21 -77.50 65.89 -79.51
N GLN A 22 -78.39 66.50 -78.71
CA GLN A 22 -78.15 66.72 -77.28
C GLN A 22 -78.11 65.41 -76.50
N PHE A 23 -79.01 64.47 -76.81
CA PHE A 23 -79.05 63.15 -76.19
C PHE A 23 -77.76 62.37 -76.49
N HIS A 24 -77.34 62.29 -77.75
CA HIS A 24 -76.07 61.64 -78.11
C HIS A 24 -74.86 62.33 -77.49
N GLN A 25 -74.89 63.66 -77.36
CA GLN A 25 -73.81 64.41 -76.72
C GLN A 25 -73.74 64.12 -75.21
N GLN A 26 -74.87 64.04 -74.51
CA GLN A 26 -74.93 63.61 -73.11
C GLN A 26 -74.51 62.15 -72.93
N GLN A 27 -74.95 61.25 -73.81
CA GLN A 27 -74.56 59.84 -73.80
C GLN A 27 -73.04 59.68 -73.96
N LEU A 28 -72.43 60.40 -74.90
CA LEU A 28 -70.99 60.42 -75.11
C LEU A 28 -70.24 60.95 -73.88
N ILE A 29 -70.78 61.97 -73.20
CA ILE A 29 -70.19 62.51 -71.96
C ILE A 29 -70.27 61.46 -70.85
N ALA A 30 -71.42 60.81 -70.66
CA ALA A 30 -71.61 59.78 -69.65
C ALA A 30 -70.67 58.59 -69.86
N GLU A 31 -70.57 58.08 -71.08
CA GLU A 31 -69.66 56.97 -71.44
C GLU A 31 -68.19 57.35 -71.23
N ARG A 32 -67.80 58.58 -71.60
CA ARG A 32 -66.44 59.09 -71.33
C ARG A 32 -66.14 59.17 -69.84
N GLN A 33 -67.11 59.59 -69.03
CA GLN A 33 -66.95 59.69 -67.58
C GLN A 33 -66.87 58.31 -66.93
N GLU A 34 -67.70 57.36 -67.37
CA GLU A 34 -67.65 55.97 -66.91
C GLU A 34 -66.31 55.31 -67.27
N ARG A 35 -65.83 55.49 -68.51
CA ARG A 35 -64.51 55.02 -68.93
C ARG A 35 -63.40 55.61 -68.07
N HIS A 36 -63.46 56.91 -67.79
CA HIS A 36 -62.47 57.57 -66.94
C HIS A 36 -62.49 57.02 -65.50
N ASN A 37 -63.67 56.76 -64.92
CA ASN A 37 -63.80 56.16 -63.60
C ASN A 37 -63.25 54.73 -63.56
N LEU A 38 -63.49 53.95 -64.63
CA LEU A 38 -62.96 52.60 -64.77
C LEU A 38 -61.43 52.60 -64.89
N GLU A 39 -60.86 53.47 -65.73
CA GLU A 39 -59.42 53.67 -65.87
C GLU A 39 -58.76 54.03 -64.54
N ASN A 40 -59.36 54.95 -63.77
CA ASN A 40 -58.86 55.33 -62.44
C ASN A 40 -58.90 54.16 -61.44
N THR A 41 -59.95 53.33 -61.51
CA THR A 41 -60.09 52.15 -60.64
C THR A 41 -59.03 51.10 -60.97
N LEU A 42 -58.86 50.77 -62.25
CA LEU A 42 -57.85 49.82 -62.72
C LEU A 42 -56.43 50.33 -62.42
N GLN A 43 -56.17 51.62 -62.55
CA GLN A 43 -54.88 52.21 -62.22
C GLN A 43 -54.56 52.04 -60.72
N ARG A 44 -55.54 52.25 -59.84
CA ARG A 44 -55.38 52.03 -58.40
C ARG A 44 -55.09 50.56 -58.07
N GLU A 45 -55.82 49.64 -58.70
CA GLU A 45 -55.60 48.20 -58.53
C GLU A 45 -54.21 47.76 -59.03
N LEU A 46 -53.75 48.33 -60.15
CA LEU A 46 -52.41 48.09 -60.70
C LEU A 46 -51.33 48.55 -59.71
N ASP A 47 -51.47 49.74 -59.14
CA ASP A 47 -50.50 50.30 -58.19
C ASP A 47 -50.51 49.53 -56.85
N GLU A 48 -51.68 49.06 -56.40
CA GLU A 48 -51.79 48.17 -55.25
C GLU A 48 -51.13 46.80 -55.52
N ALA A 49 -51.37 46.21 -56.69
CA ALA A 49 -50.73 44.95 -57.09
C ALA A 49 -49.21 45.09 -57.19
N ARG A 50 -48.70 46.20 -57.74
CA ARG A 50 -47.26 46.52 -57.76
C ARG A 50 -46.67 46.63 -56.36
N THR A 51 -47.38 47.29 -55.44
CA THR A 51 -46.94 47.44 -54.04
C THR A 51 -46.89 46.07 -53.34
N ARG A 52 -47.90 45.22 -53.56
CA ARG A 52 -47.91 43.84 -53.04
C ARG A 52 -46.77 43.00 -53.60
N LEU A 53 -46.47 43.09 -54.90
CA LEU A 53 -45.32 42.41 -55.52
C LEU A 53 -43.98 42.88 -54.93
N ALA A 54 -43.81 44.19 -54.71
CA ALA A 54 -42.62 44.71 -54.05
C ALA A 54 -42.47 44.18 -52.62
N SER A 55 -43.57 44.07 -51.87
CA SER A 55 -43.56 43.48 -50.52
C SER A 55 -43.20 41.98 -50.55
N LEU A 56 -43.81 41.20 -51.44
CA LEU A 56 -43.53 39.76 -51.57
C LEU A 56 -42.08 39.49 -51.95
N THR A 57 -41.52 40.24 -52.92
CA THR A 57 -40.11 40.10 -53.30
C THR A 57 -39.15 40.50 -52.16
N GLY A 58 -39.55 41.45 -51.31
CA GLY A 58 -38.82 41.78 -50.07
C GLY A 58 -38.82 40.61 -49.07
N LEU A 59 -39.98 39.99 -48.85
CA LEU A 59 -40.13 38.83 -47.97
C LEU A 59 -39.37 37.60 -48.50
N GLU A 60 -39.36 37.36 -49.81
CA GLU A 60 -38.58 36.30 -50.43
C GLU A 60 -37.08 36.46 -50.19
N LYS A 61 -36.55 37.68 -50.37
CA LYS A 61 -35.14 37.98 -50.06
C LYS A 61 -34.83 37.78 -48.57
N GLN A 62 -35.74 38.19 -47.69
CA GLN A 62 -35.57 37.99 -46.26
C GLN A 62 -35.52 36.50 -45.92
N ARG A 63 -36.48 35.70 -46.43
CA ARG A 63 -36.49 34.24 -46.29
C ARG A 63 -35.19 33.62 -46.80
N ASP A 64 -34.70 34.03 -47.96
CA ASP A 64 -33.47 33.47 -48.53
C ASP A 64 -32.24 33.78 -47.66
N SER A 65 -32.15 34.99 -47.12
CA SER A 65 -31.08 35.32 -46.18
C SER A 65 -31.18 34.57 -44.84
N GLU A 66 -32.40 34.36 -44.33
CA GLU A 66 -32.63 33.58 -43.11
C GLU A 66 -32.29 32.10 -43.32
N THR A 67 -32.68 31.51 -44.46
CA THR A 67 -32.33 30.12 -44.78
C THR A 67 -30.82 29.94 -44.92
N ALA A 68 -30.12 30.88 -45.55
CA ALA A 68 -28.65 30.87 -45.63
C ALA A 68 -27.98 31.03 -44.26
N ALA A 69 -28.53 31.88 -43.38
CA ALA A 69 -28.05 32.04 -42.01
C ALA A 69 -28.27 30.76 -41.19
N ARG A 70 -29.42 30.10 -41.37
CA ARG A 70 -29.77 28.87 -40.69
C ARG A 70 -28.89 27.70 -41.11
N THR A 71 -28.63 27.50 -42.39
CA THR A 71 -27.73 26.44 -42.86
C THR A 71 -26.32 26.63 -42.33
N LYS A 72 -25.81 27.87 -42.33
CA LYS A 72 -24.52 28.20 -41.72
C LYS A 72 -24.48 27.88 -40.22
N ALA A 73 -25.52 28.25 -39.48
CA ALA A 73 -25.61 27.93 -38.06
C ALA A 73 -25.68 26.41 -37.80
N GLU A 74 -26.40 25.66 -38.64
CA GLU A 74 -26.46 24.20 -38.55
C GLU A 74 -25.08 23.55 -38.81
N ASP A 75 -24.32 24.06 -39.78
CA ASP A 75 -22.94 23.62 -40.05
C ASP A 75 -22.00 23.94 -38.88
N ASP A 76 -22.10 25.14 -38.29
CA ASP A 76 -21.32 25.55 -37.12
C ASP A 76 -21.65 24.68 -35.89
N VAL A 77 -22.93 24.36 -35.66
CA VAL A 77 -23.36 23.44 -34.60
C VAL A 77 -22.81 22.04 -34.83
N LYS A 78 -22.79 21.55 -36.08
CA LYS A 78 -22.22 20.25 -36.42
C LYS A 78 -20.71 20.22 -36.17
N ALA A 79 -20.00 21.28 -36.57
CA ALA A 79 -18.56 21.40 -36.37
C ALA A 79 -18.18 21.48 -34.87
N THR A 80 -18.92 22.27 -34.09
CA THR A 80 -18.71 22.37 -32.64
C THR A 80 -19.05 21.08 -31.92
N ARG A 81 -20.10 20.37 -32.32
CA ARG A 81 -20.44 19.04 -31.78
C ARG A 81 -19.35 18.00 -32.06
N ALA A 82 -18.74 18.03 -33.25
CA ALA A 82 -17.62 17.15 -33.58
C ALA A 82 -16.40 17.44 -32.70
N LYS A 83 -16.05 18.72 -32.51
CA LYS A 83 -14.96 19.14 -31.60
C LYS A 83 -15.25 18.73 -30.15
N LEU A 84 -16.49 18.87 -29.69
CA LEU A 84 -16.89 18.46 -28.35
C LEU A 84 -16.72 16.95 -28.15
N ALA A 85 -17.12 16.13 -29.12
CA ALA A 85 -16.92 14.68 -29.08
C ALA A 85 -15.44 14.29 -29.05
N GLU A 86 -14.59 14.98 -29.81
CA GLU A 86 -13.13 14.77 -29.79
C GLU A 86 -12.53 15.11 -28.42
N VAL A 87 -12.90 16.24 -27.83
CA VAL A 87 -12.43 16.64 -26.50
C VAL A 87 -12.92 15.67 -25.43
N GLN A 88 -14.17 15.21 -25.51
CA GLN A 88 -14.72 14.21 -24.60
C GLN A 88 -13.91 12.90 -24.64
N ALA A 89 -13.53 12.43 -25.83
CA ALA A 89 -12.71 11.22 -26.00
C ALA A 89 -11.27 11.41 -25.48
N LYS A 90 -10.68 12.59 -25.71
CA LYS A 90 -9.36 12.93 -25.15
C LYS A 90 -9.38 13.00 -23.63
N LEU A 91 -10.46 13.54 -23.05
CA LEU A 91 -10.64 13.62 -21.61
C LEU A 91 -10.76 12.22 -20.99
N SER A 92 -11.59 11.34 -21.55
CA SER A 92 -11.73 9.97 -21.04
C SER A 92 -10.41 9.19 -21.11
N GLN A 93 -9.66 9.34 -22.21
CA GLN A 93 -8.33 8.71 -22.33
C GLN A 93 -7.36 9.25 -21.28
N ALA A 94 -7.32 10.56 -21.08
CA ALA A 94 -6.44 11.18 -20.07
C ALA A 94 -6.82 10.77 -18.64
N GLU A 95 -8.10 10.56 -18.35
CA GLU A 95 -8.58 10.05 -17.06
C GLU A 95 -8.14 8.60 -16.83
N GLU A 96 -8.24 7.74 -17.85
CA GLU A 96 -7.74 6.36 -17.81
C GLU A 96 -6.22 6.31 -17.60
N ASP A 97 -5.47 7.09 -18.38
CA ASP A 97 -4.01 7.18 -18.27
C ASP A 97 -3.58 7.68 -16.88
N ALA A 98 -4.26 8.70 -16.36
CA ALA A 98 -4.00 9.23 -15.01
C ALA A 98 -4.33 8.18 -13.92
N SER A 99 -5.38 7.39 -14.10
CA SER A 99 -5.72 6.32 -13.17
C SER A 99 -4.65 5.20 -13.16
N SER A 100 -4.16 4.82 -14.34
CA SER A 100 -3.10 3.82 -14.52
C SER A 100 -1.78 4.29 -13.89
N ALA A 101 -1.37 5.53 -14.18
CA ALA A 101 -0.17 6.12 -13.60
C ALA A 101 -0.23 6.21 -12.07
N ARG A 102 -1.41 6.53 -11.49
CA ARG A 102 -1.60 6.52 -10.03
C ARG A 102 -1.42 5.13 -9.43
N ALA A 103 -1.93 4.09 -10.09
CA ALA A 103 -1.77 2.70 -9.63
C ALA A 103 -0.30 2.24 -9.70
N GLU A 104 0.44 2.67 -10.73
CA GLU A 104 1.87 2.41 -10.84
C GLU A 104 2.66 3.10 -9.73
N VAL A 105 2.37 4.38 -9.46
CA VAL A 105 2.99 5.13 -8.35
C VAL A 105 2.74 4.44 -7.01
N GLU A 106 1.52 3.99 -6.73
CA GLU A 106 1.21 3.26 -5.50
C GLU A 106 2.01 1.95 -5.39
N THR A 107 2.17 1.24 -6.51
CA THR A 107 2.95 -0.01 -6.58
C THR A 107 4.43 0.26 -6.33
N LEU A 108 5.00 1.31 -6.94
CA LEU A 108 6.39 1.71 -6.72
C LEU A 108 6.63 2.16 -5.28
N GLN A 109 5.70 2.91 -4.69
CA GLN A 109 5.78 3.32 -3.27
C GLN A 109 5.82 2.09 -2.34
N LYS A 110 4.97 1.10 -2.57
CA LYS A 110 5.00 -0.17 -1.80
C LYS A 110 6.35 -0.86 -1.94
N ARG A 111 6.92 -0.92 -3.15
CA ARG A 111 8.23 -1.53 -3.39
C ARG A 111 9.36 -0.78 -2.67
N VAL A 112 9.33 0.55 -2.67
CA VAL A 112 10.30 1.38 -1.93
C VAL A 112 10.22 1.08 -0.43
N LEU A 113 9.01 1.00 0.14
CA LEU A 113 8.83 0.66 1.55
C LEU A 113 9.38 -0.72 1.89
N THR A 114 9.13 -1.74 1.05
CA THR A 114 9.69 -3.08 1.24
C THR A 114 11.22 -3.05 1.20
N LEU A 115 11.81 -2.41 0.18
CA LEU A 115 13.27 -2.32 0.06
C LEU A 115 13.91 -1.57 1.24
N GLN A 116 13.24 -0.53 1.76
CA GLN A 116 13.72 0.17 2.94
C GLN A 116 13.72 -0.73 4.18
N ALA A 117 12.67 -1.56 4.35
CA ALA A 117 12.62 -2.53 5.44
C ALA A 117 13.73 -3.59 5.32
N ASP A 118 13.97 -4.09 4.11
CA ASP A 118 15.03 -5.06 3.84
C ASP A 118 16.42 -4.47 4.13
N LEU A 119 16.67 -3.22 3.73
CA LEU A 119 17.93 -2.51 4.01
C LEU A 119 18.15 -2.35 5.52
N ASN A 120 17.12 -1.91 6.26
CA ASN A 120 17.21 -1.76 7.71
C ASN A 120 17.48 -3.11 8.40
N ASN A 121 16.88 -4.19 7.91
CA ASN A 121 17.13 -5.53 8.43
C ASN A 121 18.58 -5.98 8.16
N VAL A 122 19.10 -5.76 6.94
CA VAL A 122 20.49 -6.07 6.60
C VAL A 122 21.46 -5.27 7.48
N GLU A 123 21.21 -3.98 7.68
CA GLU A 123 22.02 -3.13 8.55
C GLU A 123 22.04 -3.63 10.01
N SER A 124 20.87 -4.00 10.54
CA SER A 124 20.76 -4.57 11.88
C SER A 124 21.55 -5.87 12.02
N VAL A 125 21.41 -6.79 11.06
CA VAL A 125 22.14 -8.07 11.06
C VAL A 125 23.65 -7.83 10.97
N GLN A 126 24.08 -6.86 10.16
CA GLN A 126 25.49 -6.50 10.04
C GLN A 126 26.05 -5.94 11.37
N ALA A 127 25.29 -5.08 12.05
CA ALA A 127 25.68 -4.55 13.37
C ALA A 127 25.83 -5.67 14.42
N ASP A 128 24.92 -6.64 14.41
CA ASP A 128 24.98 -7.82 15.27
C ASP A 128 26.20 -8.70 14.99
N PHE A 129 26.52 -8.92 13.71
CA PHE A 129 27.70 -9.67 13.32
C PHE A 129 29.00 -9.01 13.81
N VAL A 130 29.13 -7.69 13.62
CA VAL A 130 30.28 -6.92 14.11
C VAL A 130 30.39 -7.04 15.63
N ARG A 131 29.29 -6.85 16.36
CA ARG A 131 29.28 -6.95 17.83
C ARG A 131 29.66 -8.36 18.31
N LEU A 132 29.13 -9.40 17.68
CA LEU A 132 29.48 -10.78 18.00
C LEU A 132 30.97 -11.04 17.75
N SER A 133 31.50 -10.58 16.62
CA SER A 133 32.91 -10.75 16.26
C SER A 133 33.85 -10.08 17.29
N GLN A 134 33.50 -8.88 17.76
CA GLN A 134 34.25 -8.16 18.79
C GLN A 134 34.17 -8.87 20.15
N ASN A 135 32.98 -9.36 20.53
CA ASN A 135 32.81 -10.11 21.78
C ASN A 135 33.61 -11.40 21.79
N LEU A 136 33.66 -12.13 20.67
CA LEU A 136 34.46 -13.34 20.53
C LEU A 136 35.96 -13.03 20.63
N GLN A 137 36.43 -11.98 19.95
CA GLN A 137 37.82 -11.53 20.04
C GLN A 137 38.20 -11.11 21.47
N ALA A 138 37.33 -10.36 22.15
CA ALA A 138 37.52 -9.96 23.54
C ALA A 138 37.58 -11.17 24.49
N SER A 139 36.65 -12.13 24.33
CA SER A 139 36.66 -13.37 25.12
C SER A 139 37.94 -14.18 24.89
N LEU A 140 38.38 -14.31 23.64
CA LEU A 140 39.61 -15.01 23.32
C LEU A 140 40.83 -14.31 23.95
N LEU A 141 40.89 -12.99 23.88
CA LEU A 141 41.97 -12.21 24.49
C LEU A 141 42.03 -12.41 26.01
N VAL A 142 40.88 -12.41 26.68
CA VAL A 142 40.80 -12.70 28.12
C VAL A 142 41.25 -14.13 28.43
N GLN A 143 40.88 -15.12 27.61
CA GLN A 143 41.32 -16.49 27.79
C GLN A 143 42.84 -16.65 27.60
N LEU A 144 43.42 -15.99 26.60
CA LEU A 144 44.86 -15.98 26.38
C LEU A 144 45.61 -15.34 27.55
N GLU A 145 45.12 -14.22 28.07
CA GLU A 145 45.71 -13.56 29.23
C GLU A 145 45.65 -14.45 30.48
N ARG A 146 44.52 -15.15 30.70
CA ARG A 146 44.40 -16.13 31.79
C ARG A 146 45.41 -17.27 31.67
N LEU A 147 45.64 -17.79 30.47
CA LEU A 147 46.66 -18.83 30.25
C LEU A 147 48.07 -18.29 30.55
N ARG A 148 48.41 -17.08 30.10
CA ARG A 148 49.70 -16.45 30.40
C ARG A 148 49.93 -16.26 31.89
N GLN A 149 48.89 -15.88 32.64
CA GLN A 149 48.97 -15.75 34.10
C GLN A 149 49.16 -17.10 34.81
N GLN A 150 48.54 -18.17 34.30
CA GLN A 150 48.72 -19.52 34.85
C GLN A 150 50.15 -20.07 34.64
N ASP A 151 50.81 -19.71 33.53
CA ASP A 151 52.17 -20.17 33.22
C ASP A 151 53.26 -19.54 34.11
N HIS A 152 52.94 -18.54 34.93
CA HIS A 152 53.91 -17.88 35.84
C HIS A 152 53.91 -18.45 37.27
N GLU A 153 53.01 -19.37 37.61
CA GLU A 153 52.98 -20.05 38.91
C GLU A 153 53.55 -21.47 38.77
N VAL A 154 54.62 -21.80 39.53
CA VAL A 154 55.13 -23.18 39.59
C VAL A 154 54.06 -24.05 40.24
N ARG A 155 53.29 -24.75 39.41
CA ARG A 155 52.15 -25.58 39.81
C ARG A 155 52.53 -26.72 40.77
N TRP A 156 53.77 -27.20 40.69
CA TRP A 156 54.27 -28.28 41.54
C TRP A 156 54.83 -27.74 42.85
N VAL A 157 54.21 -28.13 43.96
CA VAL A 157 54.67 -27.75 45.31
C VAL A 157 55.50 -28.90 45.88
N ASP A 158 56.69 -28.61 46.41
CA ASP A 158 57.52 -29.66 46.98
C ASP A 158 56.86 -30.28 48.24
N PRO A 159 56.81 -31.63 48.36
CA PRO A 159 56.39 -32.30 49.57
C PRO A 159 57.21 -31.98 50.82
N ASP A 160 58.30 -31.25 50.78
CA ASP A 160 59.00 -30.84 52.00
C ASP A 160 58.50 -29.47 52.52
N ASP A 161 57.93 -28.64 51.64
CA ASP A 161 57.52 -27.26 51.97
C ASP A 161 56.13 -27.16 52.62
N VAL A 162 55.40 -28.29 52.70
CA VAL A 162 53.97 -28.29 53.06
C VAL A 162 53.74 -28.89 54.46
N LYS A 163 53.12 -28.16 55.39
CA LYS A 163 52.93 -28.68 56.76
C LYS A 163 51.56 -29.34 56.98
N SER A 164 50.62 -29.16 56.08
CA SER A 164 49.25 -29.68 56.17
C SER A 164 48.68 -30.05 54.80
N CYS A 165 47.71 -30.96 54.77
CA CYS A 165 47.03 -31.35 53.53
C CYS A 165 46.26 -30.17 52.91
N PHE A 166 46.43 -29.91 51.61
CA PHE A 166 45.73 -28.83 50.90
C PHE A 166 44.20 -28.97 50.77
N ALA A 167 43.62 -30.10 51.18
CA ALA A 167 42.18 -30.36 51.07
C ALA A 167 41.45 -30.40 52.42
N CYS A 168 42.09 -30.92 53.47
CA CYS A 168 41.46 -31.12 54.78
C CYS A 168 42.26 -30.54 55.94
N ASP A 169 43.35 -29.81 55.64
CA ASP A 169 44.23 -29.14 56.59
C ASP A 169 44.88 -30.02 57.67
N CYS A 170 44.77 -31.35 57.57
CA CYS A 170 45.40 -32.25 58.53
C CYS A 170 46.93 -32.09 58.51
N SER A 171 47.55 -31.90 59.67
CA SER A 171 49.00 -31.68 59.79
C SER A 171 49.78 -32.96 59.45
N PHE A 172 50.87 -32.80 58.69
CA PHE A 172 51.83 -33.86 58.44
C PHE A 172 52.83 -33.90 59.61
N LEU A 173 52.62 -34.80 60.57
CA LEU A 173 53.47 -34.91 61.76
C LEU A 173 54.88 -35.42 61.41
N PRO A 174 55.96 -34.79 61.89
CA PRO A 174 57.32 -35.30 61.74
C PRO A 174 57.49 -36.62 62.50
N GLY A 175 57.96 -37.68 61.83
CA GLY A 175 58.28 -38.97 62.47
C GLY A 175 57.23 -40.08 62.32
N SER A 176 56.08 -39.82 61.69
CA SER A 176 55.22 -40.89 61.19
C SER A 176 55.71 -41.26 59.78
N ASN A 177 56.00 -42.55 59.49
CA ASN A 177 56.58 -43.05 58.22
C ASN A 177 56.40 -42.07 57.04
N ALA A 178 57.41 -41.22 56.84
CA ALA A 178 57.27 -39.96 56.09
C ALA A 178 56.98 -40.14 54.60
N ILE A 179 57.08 -41.37 54.10
CA ILE A 179 57.02 -41.72 52.67
C ILE A 179 55.62 -42.20 52.24
N GLU A 180 54.74 -42.61 53.17
CA GLU A 180 53.47 -43.26 52.80
C GLU A 180 52.22 -42.36 52.82
N ARG A 181 52.32 -41.09 53.24
CA ARG A 181 51.08 -40.29 53.48
C ARG A 181 50.99 -38.97 52.76
N LYS A 182 52.06 -38.51 52.11
CA LYS A 182 52.08 -37.20 51.48
C LYS A 182 52.46 -37.31 50.01
N ALA A 183 51.55 -36.91 49.13
CA ALA A 183 51.75 -37.01 47.68
C ALA A 183 51.07 -35.87 46.93
N ASN A 184 51.66 -35.46 45.81
CA ASN A 184 51.10 -34.43 44.95
C ASN A 184 49.98 -34.98 44.08
N CYS A 185 48.93 -34.18 43.91
CA CYS A 185 47.97 -34.37 42.84
C CYS A 185 48.66 -34.23 41.48
N ARG A 186 48.57 -35.25 40.63
CA ARG A 186 49.19 -35.24 39.29
C ARG A 186 48.52 -34.27 38.31
N HIS A 187 47.34 -33.75 38.66
CA HIS A 187 46.73 -32.65 37.92
C HIS A 187 47.18 -31.29 38.43
N CYS A 188 46.96 -30.94 39.70
CA CYS A 188 47.19 -29.59 40.24
C CYS A 188 48.54 -29.36 40.93
N GLY A 189 49.35 -30.39 41.13
CA GLY A 189 50.68 -30.29 41.74
C GLY A 189 50.70 -29.96 43.24
N LYS A 190 49.54 -29.71 43.87
CA LYS A 190 49.40 -29.50 45.31
C LYS A 190 49.50 -30.81 46.10
N VAL A 191 49.91 -30.72 47.35
CA VAL A 191 50.20 -31.88 48.19
C VAL A 191 49.00 -32.28 49.07
N HIS A 192 48.62 -33.55 49.03
CA HIS A 192 47.46 -34.07 49.75
C HIS A 192 47.83 -35.27 50.63
N CYS A 193 47.01 -35.53 51.65
CA CYS A 193 47.09 -36.77 52.40
C CYS A 193 46.50 -37.93 51.60
N SER A 194 46.85 -39.17 51.97
CA SER A 194 46.37 -40.39 51.28
C SER A 194 44.84 -40.51 51.20
N LYS A 195 44.09 -39.92 52.14
CA LYS A 195 42.62 -39.90 52.12
C LYS A 195 42.05 -38.95 51.07
N CYS A 196 42.72 -37.82 50.84
CA CYS A 196 42.29 -36.81 49.87
C CYS A 196 42.87 -37.05 48.46
N LEU A 197 43.64 -38.13 48.29
CA LEU A 197 44.31 -38.51 47.05
C LEU A 197 44.01 -39.98 46.69
N GLN A 198 42.73 -40.34 46.72
CA GLN A 198 42.26 -41.70 46.42
C GLN A 198 41.81 -41.88 44.97
N ASN A 199 41.50 -40.78 44.29
CA ASN A 199 40.95 -40.79 42.95
C ASN A 199 42.06 -40.85 41.89
N SER A 200 41.80 -41.55 40.79
CA SER A 200 42.73 -41.67 39.66
C SER A 200 42.06 -41.27 38.35
N MET A 201 42.81 -40.62 37.47
CA MET A 201 42.40 -40.27 36.11
C MET A 201 43.44 -40.75 35.09
N PRO A 202 43.02 -41.19 33.90
CA PRO A 202 43.95 -41.49 32.82
C PRO A 202 44.71 -40.22 32.41
N SER A 203 46.03 -40.32 32.31
CA SER A 203 46.94 -39.22 32.00
C SER A 203 47.93 -39.60 30.90
N GLY A 204 48.21 -38.63 30.03
CA GLY A 204 49.12 -38.75 28.90
C GLY A 204 48.58 -39.63 27.74
N PRO A 205 49.32 -39.73 26.63
CA PRO A 205 48.89 -40.45 25.43
C PRO A 205 48.77 -41.97 25.63
N LEU A 206 49.43 -42.52 26.65
CA LEU A 206 49.37 -43.94 27.01
C LEU A 206 48.28 -44.28 28.05
N GLY A 207 47.46 -43.29 28.46
CA GLY A 207 46.34 -43.51 29.37
C GLY A 207 46.72 -44.03 30.76
N ARG A 208 47.93 -43.69 31.25
CA ARG A 208 48.40 -44.19 32.56
C ARG A 208 47.56 -43.57 33.68
N GLN A 209 47.19 -44.40 34.65
CA GLN A 209 46.42 -43.96 35.81
C GLN A 209 47.26 -43.03 36.69
N ALA A 210 46.78 -41.81 36.92
CA ALA A 210 47.44 -40.78 37.69
C ALA A 210 46.54 -40.30 38.83
N LEU A 211 47.09 -40.33 40.06
CA LEU A 211 46.36 -39.90 41.25
C LEU A 211 46.07 -38.40 41.23
N VAL A 212 44.83 -38.04 41.50
CA VAL A 212 44.33 -36.66 41.54
C VAL A 212 43.50 -36.42 42.80
N CYS A 213 43.51 -35.19 43.31
CA CYS A 213 42.64 -34.83 44.43
C CYS A 213 41.19 -34.72 43.98
N ASP A 214 40.26 -34.77 44.93
CA ASP A 214 38.82 -34.82 44.69
C ASP A 214 38.32 -33.66 43.81
N VAL A 215 38.85 -32.44 44.04
CA VAL A 215 38.55 -31.27 43.21
C VAL A 215 38.94 -31.53 41.75
N CYS A 216 40.18 -31.97 41.52
CA CYS A 216 40.70 -32.22 40.18
C CYS A 216 40.00 -33.40 39.49
N TYR A 217 39.60 -34.41 40.26
CA TYR A 217 38.83 -35.54 39.74
C TYR A 217 37.51 -35.07 39.12
N THR A 218 36.75 -34.23 39.82
CA THR A 218 35.48 -33.69 39.27
C THR A 218 35.67 -32.71 38.11
N LEU A 219 36.80 -31.97 38.07
CA LEU A 219 37.10 -31.05 36.97
C LEU A 219 37.51 -31.79 35.70
N LEU A 220 38.25 -32.89 35.83
CA LEU A 220 38.76 -33.67 34.70
C LEU A 220 37.78 -34.74 34.22
N ASN A 221 36.93 -35.25 35.11
CA ASN A 221 35.95 -36.27 34.77
C ASN A 221 34.62 -35.64 34.34
N LYS A 222 34.37 -35.59 33.04
CA LYS A 222 33.17 -35.00 32.41
C LYS A 222 31.84 -35.64 32.84
N HIS A 223 31.88 -36.82 33.48
CA HIS A 223 30.70 -37.59 33.88
C HIS A 223 30.38 -37.49 35.37
N VAL A 224 31.16 -36.72 36.14
CA VAL A 224 30.93 -36.53 37.59
C VAL A 224 30.41 -35.12 37.83
N ALA A 225 29.46 -34.98 38.75
CA ALA A 225 28.97 -33.67 39.15
C ALA A 225 30.14 -32.80 39.68
N PRO A 226 30.15 -31.49 39.44
CA PRO A 226 31.21 -30.60 39.91
C PRO A 226 31.44 -30.75 41.43
N TYR A 227 32.68 -30.67 41.92
CA TYR A 227 33.03 -30.83 43.35
C TYR A 227 32.14 -30.04 44.32
N PHE A 228 31.67 -28.86 43.91
CA PHE A 228 30.80 -28.00 44.72
C PHE A 228 29.34 -28.49 44.80
N SER A 229 28.97 -29.57 44.12
CA SER A 229 27.64 -30.20 44.23
C SER A 229 27.54 -31.16 45.42
N THR A 230 28.65 -31.51 46.08
CA THR A 230 28.67 -32.34 47.28
C THR A 230 28.83 -31.48 48.54
N SER A 231 27.68 -31.12 49.13
CA SER A 231 27.46 -30.70 50.53
C SER A 231 28.32 -29.56 51.10
N PHE A 232 27.77 -28.34 51.08
CA PHE A 232 27.98 -27.39 52.18
C PHE A 232 27.13 -27.85 53.37
N GLN A 233 27.76 -28.12 54.52
CA GLN A 233 27.05 -28.22 55.80
C GLN A 233 27.01 -26.82 56.40
N ASP A 234 25.80 -26.26 56.55
CA ASP A 234 25.60 -25.07 57.37
C ASP A 234 25.85 -25.44 58.85
N PRO A 235 26.84 -24.84 59.53
CA PRO A 235 27.16 -25.17 60.93
C PRO A 235 26.04 -24.82 61.92
N THR A 236 24.99 -24.12 61.47
CA THR A 236 23.89 -23.68 62.33
C THR A 236 22.70 -24.63 62.30
N THR A 237 22.51 -25.39 61.22
CA THR A 237 21.22 -26.04 60.95
C THR A 237 21.33 -27.53 60.63
N GLY A 238 22.53 -28.07 60.40
CA GLY A 238 22.74 -29.51 60.18
C GLY A 238 22.03 -30.11 58.95
N ALA A 239 21.40 -29.29 58.11
CA ALA A 239 20.63 -29.74 56.96
C ALA A 239 21.52 -29.89 55.72
N GLN A 240 21.40 -31.03 55.03
CA GLN A 240 22.06 -31.26 53.74
C GLN A 240 21.22 -30.66 52.60
N ILE A 241 21.70 -29.58 51.97
CA ILE A 241 21.11 -29.08 50.73
C ILE A 241 21.71 -29.87 49.56
N ARG A 242 20.94 -30.80 48.99
CA ARG A 242 21.30 -31.44 47.72
C ARG A 242 20.98 -30.49 46.58
N VAL A 243 22.00 -29.98 45.90
CA VAL A 243 21.81 -29.33 44.60
C VAL A 243 21.86 -30.44 43.55
N GLY A 244 20.69 -30.92 43.11
CA GLY A 244 20.60 -31.90 42.04
C GLY A 244 21.16 -31.33 40.73
N SER A 245 22.14 -32.01 40.14
CA SER A 245 22.58 -31.73 38.77
C SER A 245 21.60 -32.38 37.78
N PRO A 246 21.24 -31.74 36.63
CA PRO A 246 20.17 -32.22 35.76
C PRO A 246 20.48 -33.50 34.96
N ASN A 247 21.71 -34.01 35.02
CA ASN A 247 22.15 -35.15 34.22
C ASN A 247 22.27 -36.42 35.05
N ALA A 248 21.11 -36.98 35.40
CA ALA A 248 21.03 -38.38 35.79
C ALA A 248 19.67 -38.94 35.35
N HIS A 249 19.58 -39.39 34.09
CA HIS A 249 18.82 -40.57 33.70
C HIS A 249 19.04 -40.85 32.21
N GLN A 250 19.72 -41.95 31.92
CA GLN A 250 19.18 -43.08 31.16
C GLN A 250 20.32 -44.06 30.90
N HIS A 251 20.22 -45.26 31.45
CA HIS A 251 20.35 -46.49 30.67
C HIS A 251 19.89 -47.68 31.52
N SER A 252 19.01 -48.46 30.90
CA SER A 252 18.65 -49.86 31.19
C SER A 252 17.36 -50.09 31.99
N ALA A 253 16.28 -50.35 31.25
CA ALA A 253 15.39 -51.48 31.52
C ALA A 253 14.72 -51.93 30.22
N HIS A 254 14.89 -53.22 29.94
CA HIS A 254 14.34 -53.97 28.82
C HIS A 254 12.79 -54.06 28.88
N ASN A 255 12.19 -53.92 27.69
CA ASN A 255 11.25 -54.84 27.05
C ASN A 255 9.98 -55.29 27.82
N THR A 256 8.80 -54.90 27.31
CA THR A 256 7.72 -55.82 26.94
C THR A 256 6.71 -55.16 26.00
N ASN A 257 6.36 -55.90 24.95
CA ASN A 257 5.31 -55.66 23.96
C ASN A 257 3.93 -55.42 24.58
N THR A 258 3.14 -54.51 23.99
CA THR A 258 1.72 -54.78 23.66
C THR A 258 1.22 -53.85 22.56
N SER A 259 0.58 -54.47 21.58
CA SER A 259 -0.07 -53.91 20.38
C SER A 259 -1.47 -53.38 20.71
N ALA A 260 -1.94 -52.32 20.01
CA ALA A 260 -3.22 -52.30 19.25
C ALA A 260 -3.82 -50.89 19.03
N SER A 261 -4.27 -50.70 17.77
CA SER A 261 -5.37 -49.88 17.21
C SER A 261 -5.56 -48.42 17.65
N VAL A 262 -5.38 -47.44 16.75
CA VAL A 262 -6.38 -46.94 15.76
C VAL A 262 -7.67 -46.44 16.42
N THR A 263 -7.91 -45.13 16.37
CA THR A 263 -9.15 -44.56 15.84
C THR A 263 -8.98 -43.10 15.43
N SER A 264 -9.38 -42.84 14.20
CA SER A 264 -9.52 -41.56 13.53
C SER A 264 -10.72 -40.78 14.08
N LYS A 265 -10.67 -39.44 14.06
CA LYS A 265 -11.83 -38.60 13.73
C LYS A 265 -11.42 -37.16 13.40
N THR A 266 -11.54 -36.87 12.11
CA THR A 266 -11.75 -35.55 11.52
C THR A 266 -13.11 -34.99 11.93
N LYS A 267 -13.22 -33.68 12.17
CA LYS A 267 -14.44 -32.93 11.85
C LYS A 267 -14.16 -31.45 11.58
N THR A 268 -14.60 -31.05 10.40
CA THR A 268 -14.62 -29.71 9.80
C THR A 268 -15.91 -28.95 10.08
N LYS A 269 -15.82 -27.62 9.99
CA LYS A 269 -16.80 -26.61 9.50
C LYS A 269 -18.06 -26.27 10.31
N SER A 270 -18.21 -24.97 10.59
CA SER A 270 -19.24 -24.02 10.06
C SER A 270 -19.26 -22.76 10.96
N SER A 271 -19.01 -21.51 10.53
CA SER A 271 -19.65 -20.62 9.54
C SER A 271 -21.04 -20.08 9.93
N SER A 272 -21.13 -18.77 10.23
CA SER A 272 -22.26 -17.84 9.95
C SER A 272 -21.89 -16.40 10.38
N ASN A 273 -21.61 -15.46 9.44
CA ASN A 273 -22.47 -14.37 8.90
C ASN A 273 -22.92 -13.30 9.93
N SER A 274 -22.35 -12.07 9.95
CA SER A 274 -22.67 -10.82 9.18
C SER A 274 -23.84 -9.99 9.77
N PRO A 275 -24.05 -8.70 9.41
CA PRO A 275 -23.14 -7.54 9.24
C PRO A 275 -23.69 -6.23 9.91
N HIS A 276 -22.89 -5.15 10.04
CA HIS A 276 -23.43 -3.81 10.30
C HIS A 276 -22.76 -2.71 9.46
N ARG A 277 -23.60 -2.00 8.69
CA ARG A 277 -23.31 -0.78 7.93
C ARG A 277 -23.32 0.43 8.87
N GLY A 278 -22.33 1.32 8.73
CA GLY A 278 -22.33 2.68 9.28
C GLY A 278 -21.79 3.64 8.23
N ARG A 279 -22.62 4.59 7.81
CA ARG A 279 -22.42 5.51 6.67
C ARG A 279 -22.28 6.91 7.27
N ASN A 280 -21.09 7.53 7.19
CA ASN A 280 -20.93 8.94 7.52
C ASN A 280 -20.63 9.74 6.24
N LYS A 281 -21.56 10.65 5.92
CA LYS A 281 -21.39 11.78 5.00
C LYS A 281 -20.93 12.97 5.84
N ILE A 282 -19.88 13.67 5.41
CA ILE A 282 -19.64 15.07 5.79
C ILE A 282 -19.53 15.86 4.49
N SER A 283 -20.27 16.96 4.47
CA SER A 283 -20.45 17.89 3.37
C SER A 283 -19.61 19.14 3.61
N LEU A 284 -18.98 19.63 2.53
CA LEU A 284 -18.68 21.02 2.16
C LEU A 284 -18.20 22.00 3.25
N ASP A 285 -17.00 22.55 3.03
CA ASP A 285 -16.81 24.01 3.12
C ASP A 285 -15.90 24.50 2.00
N LEU A 286 -16.47 25.36 1.15
CA LEU A 286 -15.78 26.21 0.20
C LEU A 286 -15.16 27.37 0.97
N ASN A 287 -13.88 27.68 0.75
CA ASN A 287 -13.35 28.99 1.09
C ASN A 287 -12.69 29.62 -0.14
N ASN A 288 -13.41 30.58 -0.69
CA ASN A 288 -12.98 31.54 -1.68
C ASN A 288 -12.25 32.68 -0.93
N LYS A 289 -11.01 33.00 -1.31
CA LYS A 289 -10.35 34.23 -0.83
C LYS A 289 -9.49 34.82 -1.94
N THR A 290 -10.14 35.67 -2.74
CA THR A 290 -9.55 36.78 -3.47
C THR A 290 -9.27 37.93 -2.51
N SER A 291 -8.00 38.35 -2.43
CA SER A 291 -7.54 39.73 -2.38
C SER A 291 -6.03 39.74 -2.58
#